data_AF-A0A9E3I1N8-F1
#
_entry.id   AF-A0A9E3I1N8-F1
#
_cell.length_a   1.000
_cell.length_b   1.000
_cell.length_c   1.000
_cell.angle_alpha   90.00
_cell.angle_beta   90.00
_cell.angle_gamma   90.00
#
_symmetry.space_group_name_H-M   'P 1'
#
loop_
_entity.id
_entity.type
_entity.pdbx_description
1 polymer ?
#
loop_
_entity_poly.entity_id
_entity_poly.type
_entity_poly.pdbx_seq_one_letter_code
_entity_poly.pdbx_strand_id
1 'polypeptide(L)' 'MDDYVGFQEVLELFESHGWKLKKIYQPYRVFVKEAELPWLIPVHDKKVDVEYVKKFKEFLKERGEIQEA' A
#
# COMPACT_ATOMS: atom_id res chain seq x y z
N MET A 1 -7.02 10.41 -16.52
CA MET A 1 -7.58 10.63 -15.18
C MET A 1 -6.47 10.24 -14.24
N ASP A 2 -5.89 11.19 -13.53
CA ASP A 2 -4.95 10.87 -12.46
C ASP A 2 -5.77 10.35 -11.29
N ASP A 3 -5.97 9.04 -11.26
CA ASP A 3 -6.71 8.39 -10.19
C ASP A 3 -5.80 8.33 -8.95
N TYR A 4 -6.16 9.14 -7.95
CA TYR A 4 -5.48 9.18 -6.66
C TYR A 4 -6.37 8.59 -5.57
N VAL A 5 -5.76 7.87 -4.63
CA VAL A 5 -6.41 7.28 -3.46
C VAL A 5 -5.96 8.02 -2.21
N GLY A 6 -6.85 8.18 -1.23
CA GLY A 6 -6.50 8.81 0.04
C GLY A 6 -5.46 7.97 0.79
N PHE A 7 -4.43 8.60 1.35
CA PHE A 7 -3.42 7.88 2.12
C PHE A 7 -4.03 7.07 3.29
N GLN A 8 -5.12 7.57 3.88
CA GLN A 8 -5.82 6.83 4.94
C GLN A 8 -6.39 5.50 4.43
N GLU A 9 -7.03 5.48 3.25
CA GLU A 9 -7.55 4.26 2.65
C GLU A 9 -6.41 3.28 2.31
N VAL A 10 -5.26 3.80 1.86
CA VAL A 10 -4.06 2.99 1.62
C VAL A 10 -3.51 2.42 2.93
N LEU A 11 -3.46 3.21 4.00
CA LEU A 11 -3.03 2.75 5.31
C LEU A 11 -3.91 1.60 5.82
N GLU A 12 -5.23 1.77 5.76
CA GLU A 12 -6.21 0.76 6.16
C GLU A 12 -6.07 -0.52 5.31
N LEU A 13 -5.88 -0.40 4.00
CA LEU A 13 -5.64 -1.54 3.10
C LEU A 13 -4.38 -2.32 3.46
N PHE A 14 -3.29 -1.64 3.79
CA PHE A 14 -2.05 -2.30 4.17
C PHE A 14 -2.19 -2.99 5.53
N GLU A 15 -2.73 -2.30 6.53
CA GLU A 15 -2.90 -2.83 7.88
C GLU A 15 -3.87 -4.01 7.93
N SER A 16 -4.93 -4.02 7.11
CA SER A 16 -5.86 -5.15 7.01
C SER A 16 -5.20 -6.43 6.50
N HIS A 17 -4.05 -6.34 5.83
CA HIS A 17 -3.27 -7.48 5.33
C HIS A 17 -1.99 -7.73 6.15
N GLY A 18 -1.93 -7.16 7.37
CA GLY A 18 -0.83 -7.37 8.31
C GLY A 18 0.44 -6.54 8.03
N TRP A 19 0.38 -5.62 7.06
CA TRP A 19 1.48 -4.69 6.80
C TRP A 19 1.37 -3.48 7.72
N LYS A 20 2.47 -3.12 8.40
CA LYS A 20 2.50 -2.01 9.36
C LYS A 20 3.35 -0.86 8.84
N LEU A 21 2.84 0.37 8.99
CA LEU A 21 3.64 1.56 8.75
C LEU A 21 4.77 1.65 9.78
N LYS A 22 6.03 1.57 9.33
CA LYS A 22 7.20 1.56 10.21
C LYS A 22 8.01 2.84 10.16
N LYS A 23 8.13 3.47 9.00
CA LYS A 23 8.92 4.69 8.81
C LYS A 23 8.27 5.63 7.80
N ILE A 24 8.55 6.92 7.97
CA ILE A 24 8.19 7.98 7.03
C ILE A 24 9.49 8.63 6.56
N TYR A 25 9.77 8.54 5.26
CA TYR A 25 10.90 9.19 4.58
C TYR A 25 10.34 10.01 3.43
N GLN A 26 10.00 11.29 3.66
CA GLN A 26 9.26 12.08 2.68
C GLN A 26 9.88 12.01 1.26
N PRO A 27 9.07 11.75 0.21
CA PRO A 27 7.60 11.61 0.22
C PRO A 27 7.08 10.20 0.61
N TYR A 28 7.96 9.23 0.85
CA TYR A 28 7.65 7.82 1.03
C TYR A 28 7.16 7.44 2.43
N ARG A 29 6.18 6.54 2.46
CA ARG A 29 5.72 5.78 3.63
C ARG A 29 6.17 4.33 3.45
N VAL A 30 6.81 3.78 4.47
CA VAL A 30 7.43 2.45 4.43
C VAL A 30 6.62 1.48 5.27
N PHE A 31 6.01 0.51 4.60
CA PHE A 31 5.25 -0.57 5.20
C PHE A 31 6.09 -1.84 5.28
N VAL A 32 5.93 -2.62 6.36
CA VAL A 32 6.62 -3.90 6.53
C VAL A 32 5.68 -4.97 7.05
N LYS A 33 5.93 -6.22 6.64
CA LYS A 33 5.31 -7.44 7.15
C LYS A 33 6.44 -8.44 7.44
N GLU A 34 6.23 -9.33 8.41
CA GLU A 34 7.24 -10.34 8.74
C GLU A 34 7.53 -11.23 7.53
N ALA A 35 8.81 -11.57 7.31
CA ALA A 35 9.30 -12.33 6.17
C ALA A 35 9.09 -11.67 4.78
N GLU A 36 8.62 -10.42 4.72
CA GLU A 36 8.41 -9.68 3.47
C GLU A 36 9.40 -8.53 3.29
N LEU A 37 9.68 -8.19 2.03
CA LEU A 37 10.43 -6.98 1.70
C LEU A 37 9.60 -5.72 2.01
N PRO A 38 10.22 -4.63 2.50
CA PRO A 38 9.50 -3.38 2.77
C PRO A 38 8.83 -2.82 1.50
N TRP A 39 7.60 -2.35 1.65
CA TRP A 39 6.87 -1.68 0.58
C TRP A 39 6.95 -0.17 0.76
N LEU A 40 7.42 0.54 -0.28
CA LEU A 40 7.51 1.99 -0.27
C LEU A 40 6.40 2.59 -1.10
N ILE A 41 5.65 3.53 -0.51
CA ILE A 41 4.58 4.26 -1.19
C ILE A 41 4.86 5.76 -1.14
N PRO A 42 5.00 6.44 -2.30
CA PRO A 42 5.06 7.89 -2.33
C PRO A 42 3.69 8.47 -1.99
N VAL A 43 3.67 9.43 -1.06
CA VAL A 43 2.48 10.16 -0.66
C VAL A 43 2.69 11.64 -0.93
N HIS A 44 1.90 12.20 -1.82
CA HIS A 44 1.89 13.62 -2.18
C HIS A 44 0.54 14.21 -1.80
N ASP A 45 0.54 15.29 -1.02
CA ASP A 45 -0.69 15.94 -0.53
C ASP A 45 -1.72 14.96 0.09
N LYS A 46 -1.22 14.03 0.93
CA LYS A 46 -2.01 12.94 1.56
C LYS A 46 -2.70 12.00 0.56
N LYS A 47 -2.25 11.98 -0.69
CA LYS A 47 -2.75 11.11 -1.75
C LYS A 47 -1.66 10.20 -2.29
N VAL A 48 -2.08 9.06 -2.80
CA VAL A 48 -1.25 8.02 -3.41
C VAL A 48 -1.77 7.77 -4.81
N ASP A 49 -0.88 7.66 -5.78
CA ASP A 49 -1.24 7.28 -7.14
C ASP A 49 -1.80 5.84 -7.16
N VAL A 50 -2.95 5.65 -7.81
CA VAL A 50 -3.66 4.36 -7.85
C VAL A 50 -2.79 3.22 -8.37
N GLU A 51 -1.78 3.50 -9.20
CA GLU A 51 -0.88 2.48 -9.74
C GLU A 51 -0.08 1.77 -8.63
N TYR A 52 0.27 2.47 -7.54
CA TYR A 52 0.92 1.83 -6.39
C TYR A 52 -0.06 0.94 -5.62
N VAL A 53 -1.32 1.34 -5.54
CA VAL A 53 -2.39 0.57 -4.88
C VAL A 53 -2.73 -0.68 -5.69
N LYS A 54 -2.81 -0.56 -7.03
CA LYS A 54 -3.04 -1.70 -7.94
C LYS A 54 -1.92 -2.73 -7.81
N LYS A 55 -0.66 -2.31 -7.90
CA LYS A 55 0.49 -3.20 -7.73
C LYS A 55 0.47 -3.95 -6.40
N PHE A 56 0.08 -3.27 -5.33
CA PHE A 56 -0.07 -3.92 -4.03
C PHE A 56 -1.21 -4.95 -4.02
N LYS A 57 -2.38 -4.61 -4.57
CA LYS A 57 -3.50 -5.55 -4.71
C LYS A 57 -3.14 -6.76 -5.58
N GLU A 58 -2.42 -6.56 -6.69
CA GLU A 58 -1.92 -7.65 -7.54
C GLU A 58 -0.99 -8.58 -6.75
N PHE A 59 -0.04 -8.02 -5.98
CA PHE A 59 0.83 -8.80 -5.11
C PHE A 59 0.05 -9.63 -4.07
N LEU A 60 -0.98 -9.07 -3.45
CA LEU A 60 -1.83 -9.81 -2.51
C LEU A 60 -2.63 -10.92 -3.22
N LYS A 61 -3.11 -10.67 -4.45
CA LYS A 61 -3.82 -11.64 -5.27
C LYS A 61 -2.93 -12.81 -5.67
N GLU A 62 -1.69 -12.56 -6.08
CA GLU A 62 -0.71 -13.60 -6.39
C GLU A 62 -0.43 -14.53 -5.19
N ARG A 63 -0.65 -14.04 -3.97
CA ARG A 63 -0.50 -14.80 -2.73
C ARG A 63 -1.81 -15.42 -2.21
N GLY A 64 -2.93 -15.19 -2.90
CA GLY A 64 -4.24 -15.66 -2.46
C GLY A 64 -4.77 -14.96 -1.20
N GLU A 65 -4.21 -13.81 -0.82
CA GLU A 65 -4.67 -13.01 0.33
C GLU A 65 -5.97 -12.25 0.03
N ILE A 66 -6.31 -12.09 -1.26
CA ILE A 66 -7.61 -11.60 -1.72
C ILE A 66 -8.13 -12.48 -2.85
N GLN A 67 -9.42 -12.80 -2.81
CA GLN A 67 -10.18 -13.38 -3.90
C GLN A 67 -11.15 -12.31 -4.41
N GLU A 68 -11.10 -12.00 -5.71
CA GLU A 68 -12.21 -11.30 -6.33
C GLU A 68 -13.41 -12.25 -6.32
N ALA A 69 -14.51 -11.80 -5.72
CA ALA A 69 -15.78 -12.52 -5.71
C ALA A 69 -16.40 -12.59 -7.11
#